data_AF-A0A1W9Q3F8-F1
#
_entry.id   AF-A0A1W9Q3F8-F1
#
_cell.length_a   1.000
_cell.length_b   1.000
_cell.length_c   1.000
_cell.angle_alpha   90.00
_cell.angle_beta   90.00
_cell.angle_gamma   90.00
#
_symmetry.space_group_name_H-M   'P 1'
#
loop_
_entity.id
_entity.type
_entity.pdbx_description
1 polymer ?
#
loop_
_entity_poly.entity_id
_entity_poly.type
_entity_poly.pdbx_seq_one_letter_code
_entity_poly.pdbx_strand_id
1 'polypeptide(L)'
;MTTPMKITGFLATLIILAIIPIYSFLEPQNQESQLNNYYTNAVLTSTDLYAENCAVCHGAVGEGIGDTPPLNNEAVQMMSA
;
A
#
# COMPACT_ATOMS: atom_id res chain seq x y z
N MET A 1 -4.21 -47.90 -3.43
CA MET A 1 -3.75 -46.70 -4.17
C MET A 1 -2.94 -47.15 -5.38
N THR A 2 -3.43 -46.91 -6.59
CA THR A 2 -2.77 -47.35 -7.82
C THR A 2 -1.52 -46.51 -8.06
N THR A 3 -0.45 -47.12 -8.57
CA THR A 3 0.82 -46.45 -8.95
C THR A 3 0.61 -45.13 -9.72
N PRO A 4 -0.30 -45.01 -10.71
CA PRO A 4 -0.56 -43.74 -11.39
C PRO A 4 -1.03 -42.61 -10.46
N MET A 5 -1.83 -42.93 -9.44
CA MET A 5 -2.39 -41.95 -8.51
C MET A 5 -1.33 -41.35 -7.56
N LYS A 6 -0.25 -42.10 -7.29
CA LYS A 6 0.91 -41.59 -6.53
C LYS A 6 1.77 -40.65 -7.36
N ILE A 7 1.94 -40.95 -8.66
CA ILE A 7 2.77 -40.15 -9.57
C ILE A 7 2.12 -38.79 -9.84
N THR A 8 0.80 -38.74 -10.07
CA THR A 8 0.08 -37.47 -10.26
C THR A 8 0.17 -36.58 -9.02
N GLY A 9 0.00 -37.14 -7.82
CA GLY A 9 0.19 -36.39 -6.58
C GLY A 9 1.60 -35.83 -6.43
N PHE A 10 2.62 -36.65 -6.68
CA PHE A 10 4.02 -36.24 -6.58
C PHE A 10 4.38 -35.14 -7.59
N LEU A 11 3.91 -35.26 -8.83
CA LEU A 11 4.11 -34.24 -9.86
C LEU A 11 3.42 -32.93 -9.49
N ALA A 12 2.18 -32.98 -9.01
CA ALA A 12 1.46 -31.78 -8.57
C ALA A 12 2.21 -31.06 -7.45
N THR A 13 2.72 -31.80 -6.46
CA THR A 13 3.53 -31.23 -5.37
C THR A 13 4.83 -30.61 -5.87
N LEU A 14 5.54 -31.27 -6.80
CA LEU A 14 6.76 -30.71 -7.41
C LEU A 14 6.47 -29.43 -8.20
N ILE A 15 5.36 -29.39 -8.93
CA ILE A 15 4.94 -28.21 -9.68
C ILE A 15 4.68 -27.03 -8.74
N ILE A 16 3.93 -27.23 -7.66
CA ILE A 16 3.66 -26.18 -6.66
C ILE A 16 4.96 -25.71 -6.00
N LEU A 17 5.85 -26.65 -5.63
CA LEU A 17 7.16 -26.35 -5.05
C LEU A 17 8.07 -25.57 -6.00
N ALA A 18 7.88 -25.68 -7.32
CA ALA A 18 8.62 -24.88 -8.30
C ALA A 18 7.97 -23.51 -8.52
N ILE A 19 6.64 -23.45 -8.67
CA ILE A 19 5.90 -22.22 -9.00
C ILE A 19 6.04 -21.18 -7.90
N ILE A 20 5.87 -21.55 -6.63
CA ILE A 20 5.91 -20.60 -5.50
C ILE A 20 7.25 -19.85 -5.43
N PRO A 21 8.42 -20.51 -5.40
CA PRO A 21 9.69 -19.80 -5.35
C PRO A 21 9.97 -19.02 -6.64
N ILE A 22 9.56 -19.53 -7.81
CA ILE A 22 9.69 -18.77 -9.07
C ILE A 22 8.90 -17.45 -8.98
N TYR A 23 7.66 -17.51 -8.51
CA TYR A 23 6.84 -16.32 -8.30
C TYR A 23 7.46 -15.38 -7.26
N SER A 24 7.90 -15.91 -6.13
CA SER A 24 8.56 -15.13 -5.07
C SER A 24 9.80 -14.36 -5.56
N PHE A 25 10.54 -14.90 -6.53
CA PHE A 25 11.69 -14.21 -7.14
C PHE A 25 11.30 -13.18 -8.21
N LEU A 26 10.18 -13.37 -8.91
CA LEU A 26 9.70 -12.49 -9.99
C LEU A 26 8.80 -11.35 -9.48
N GLU A 27 8.09 -11.56 -8.38
CA GLU A 27 7.10 -10.65 -7.83
C GLU A 27 7.61 -9.40 -7.08
N PRO A 28 8.84 -9.30 -6.53
CA PRO A 28 9.23 -8.11 -5.75
C PRO A 28 9.17 -6.82 -6.58
N GLN A 29 9.45 -6.89 -7.89
CA GLN A 29 9.31 -5.72 -8.79
C GLN A 29 7.85 -5.27 -8.98
N ASN A 30 6.90 -6.20 -8.94
CA ASN A 30 5.48 -5.87 -9.12
C ASN A 30 4.87 -5.25 -7.86
N GLN A 31 5.40 -5.56 -6.67
CA GLN A 31 4.85 -5.07 -5.40
C GLN A 31 5.30 -3.63 -5.09
N GLU A 32 6.56 -3.28 -5.37
CA GLU A 32 7.06 -1.92 -5.17
C GLU A 32 6.34 -0.89 -6.05
N SER A 33 6.11 -1.23 -7.32
CA SER A 33 5.38 -0.34 -8.25
C SER A 33 3.92 -0.13 -7.82
N GLN A 34 3.25 -1.18 -7.32
CA GLN A 34 1.90 -1.07 -6.76
C GLN A 34 1.86 -0.17 -5.52
N LEU A 35 2.84 -0.31 -4.63
CA LEU A 35 2.94 0.53 -3.44
C LEU A 35 3.14 2.01 -3.80
N ASN A 36 4.02 2.29 -4.78
CA ASN A 36 4.23 3.66 -5.27
C ASN A 36 2.96 4.27 -5.90
N ASN A 37 2.23 3.49 -6.68
CA ASN A 37 0.95 3.92 -7.25
C ASN A 37 -0.09 4.16 -6.16
N TYR A 38 -0.16 3.29 -5.15
CA TYR A 38 -1.04 3.46 -4.00
C TYR A 38 -0.73 4.76 -3.24
N TYR A 39 0.55 5.00 -2.90
CA TYR A 39 0.95 6.23 -2.22
C TYR A 39 0.64 7.48 -3.04
N THR A 40 0.94 7.46 -4.35
CA THR A 40 0.65 8.59 -5.24
C THR A 40 -0.85 8.91 -5.25
N ASN A 41 -1.70 7.89 -5.40
CA ASN A 41 -3.15 8.08 -5.38
C ASN A 41 -3.66 8.54 -4.02
N ALA A 42 -3.09 8.03 -2.93
CA ALA A 42 -3.44 8.43 -1.57
C ALA A 42 -3.12 9.91 -1.32
N VAL A 43 -1.96 10.40 -1.77
CA VAL A 43 -1.56 11.82 -1.65
C VAL A 43 -2.45 12.73 -2.48
N LEU A 44 -2.78 12.34 -3.72
CA LEU A 44 -3.69 13.12 -4.57
C LEU A 44 -5.07 13.24 -3.93
N THR A 45 -5.64 12.10 -3.54
CA THR A 45 -6.98 12.04 -2.93
C THR A 45 -7.01 12.80 -1.60
N SER A 46 -5.98 12.68 -0.76
CA SER A 46 -5.93 13.39 0.52
C SER A 46 -5.76 14.89 0.35
N THR A 47 -5.06 15.34 -0.71
CA THR A 47 -4.92 16.76 -1.03
C THR A 47 -6.26 17.37 -1.44
N ASP A 48 -7.03 16.68 -2.27
CA ASP A 48 -8.38 17.13 -2.66
C ASP A 48 -9.32 17.19 -1.45
N LEU A 49 -9.34 16.13 -0.63
CA LEU A 49 -10.14 16.10 0.59
C LEU A 49 -9.73 17.21 1.57
N TYR A 50 -8.43 17.48 1.69
CA TYR A 50 -7.92 18.56 2.53
C TYR A 50 -8.41 19.92 2.03
N ALA A 51 -8.33 20.18 0.72
CA ALA A 51 -8.79 21.43 0.13
C ALA A 51 -10.30 21.63 0.31
N GLU A 52 -11.10 20.57 0.16
CA GLU A 52 -12.56 20.61 0.27
C GLU A 52 -13.06 20.75 1.72
N ASN A 53 -12.39 20.11 2.69
CA ASN A 53 -12.96 19.91 4.03
C ASN A 53 -12.14 20.54 5.15
N CYS A 54 -10.83 20.70 4.98
CA CYS A 54 -9.92 21.05 6.07
C CYS A 54 -9.38 22.48 5.94
N ALA A 55 -9.06 22.90 4.71
CA ALA A 55 -8.38 24.17 4.44
C ALA A 55 -9.16 25.40 4.92
N VAL A 56 -10.50 25.31 4.94
CA VAL A 56 -11.39 26.38 5.40
C VAL A 56 -11.15 26.77 6.86
N CYS A 57 -10.72 25.83 7.70
CA CYS A 57 -10.45 26.08 9.12
C CYS A 57 -8.94 26.04 9.42
N HIS A 58 -8.22 25.09 8.84
CA HIS A 58 -6.83 24.80 9.19
C HIS A 58 -5.80 25.49 8.28
N GLY A 59 -6.23 26.31 7.32
CA GLY A 59 -5.32 27.04 6.43
C GLY A 59 -4.95 26.25 5.18
N ALA A 60 -4.41 26.94 4.17
CA ALA A 60 -4.16 26.35 2.85
C ALA A 60 -3.06 25.28 2.90
N VAL A 61 -2.14 25.39 3.85
CA VAL A 61 -1.00 24.48 4.05
C VAL A 61 -0.96 23.92 5.47
N GLY A 62 -2.08 23.94 6.19
CA GLY A 62 -2.21 23.40 7.55
C GLY A 62 -1.62 24.28 8.63
N GLU A 63 -1.37 25.56 8.34
CA GLU A 63 -0.75 26.54 9.23
C GLU A 63 -1.65 27.00 10.38
N GLY A 64 -2.95 26.68 10.32
CA GLY A 64 -3.96 27.16 11.26
C GLY A 64 -4.42 28.59 10.95
N ILE A 65 -5.66 28.92 11.33
CA ILE A 65 -6.22 30.26 11.19
C ILE A 65 -6.87 30.67 12.51
N GLY A 66 -6.39 31.78 13.10
CA GLY A 66 -6.89 32.30 14.38
C GLY A 66 -6.68 31.29 15.52
N ASP A 67 -7.77 30.94 16.20
CA ASP A 67 -7.77 29.93 17.28
C ASP A 67 -7.78 28.49 16.75
N THR A 68 -7.92 28.29 15.44
CA THR A 68 -7.90 26.95 14.84
C THR A 68 -6.47 26.42 14.77
N PRO A 69 -6.17 25.24 15.35
CA PRO A 69 -4.80 24.77 15.47
C PRO A 69 -4.19 24.37 14.13
N PRO A 70 -2.85 24.44 14.00
CA PRO A 70 -2.13 23.96 12.83
C PRO A 70 -2.19 22.44 12.73
N LEU A 71 -2.37 21.92 11.51
CA LEU A 71 -2.24 20.50 11.18
C LEU A 71 -0.85 20.15 10.60
N ASN A 72 -0.09 21.14 10.16
CA ASN A 72 1.27 20.93 9.64
C ASN A 72 2.34 20.83 10.74
N ASN A 73 1.96 20.35 11.93
CA ASN A 73 2.86 20.18 13.06
C ASN A 73 3.44 18.76 13.13
N GLU A 74 4.53 18.59 13.86
CA GLU A 74 5.23 17.31 14.03
C GLU A 74 4.33 16.22 14.67
N ALA A 75 3.49 16.60 15.63
CA ALA A 75 2.59 15.68 16.32
C ALA A 75 1.60 15.00 15.36
N VAL A 76 1.08 15.71 14.36
CA VAL A 76 0.19 15.15 13.32
C VAL A 76 1.00 14.34 12.30
N GLN A 77 2.17 14.81 11.89
CA GLN A 77 3.03 14.09 10.93
C GLN A 77 3.44 12.72 11.48
N MET A 78 3.75 12.62 12.78
CA MET A 78 4.12 11.38 13.45
C MET A 78 3.00 10.34 13.53
N MET A 79 1.73 10.70 13.30
CA MET A 79 0.63 9.73 13.26
C MET A 79 0.62 8.85 12.00
N SER A 80 1.36 9.26 10.96
CA SER A 80 1.44 8.57 9.66
C SER A 80 2.69 7.71 9.48
N ALA A 81 3.61 7.73 10.45
CA ALA A 81 4.85 6.95 10.48
C ALA A 81 4.66 5.62 11.24
#